data_AF-A0A7J7JMB3-F1
#
_entry.id   AF-A0A7J7JMB3-F1
#
_cell.length_a   1.000
_cell.length_b   1.000
_cell.length_c   1.000
_cell.angle_alpha   90.00
_cell.angle_beta   90.00
_cell.angle_gamma   90.00
#
_symmetry.space_group_name_H-M   'P 1'
#
loop_
_entity.id
_entity.type
_entity.pdbx_description
1 polymer ?
#
loop_
_entity_poly.entity_id
_entity_poly.type
_entity_poly.pdbx_seq_one_letter_code
_entity_poly.pdbx_strand_id
1 'polypeptide(L)'
;MRQLPLVLEVLLVSIWLNMNLSKYVDIITSKSYIVVSEGDLSGSVITATEPVAVFSGNIRVGINAKSRDHIVEQLSPWAEASNEWIVVANGMTTEEIVKFTCTAGSTIQFPAYEDYSGDTFTFSASEGTASATVPQNYAAKVTASGGNCQLMLITISQASKNHPFLGDPTMSAIVPVSQYITSASFAIPVKPWRKLATGEVDDYKATLVVVALTTERSSIRLDGSAINSWQTISGSSYSVARVEVTRKDNPEAAVLNSLNGEKFSARLWGVADRESFAYTLGIEY
;
A
#
# COMPACT_ATOMS: atom_id res chain seq x y z
N MET A 1 4.98 -38.48 15.23
CA MET A 1 4.05 -38.28 14.10
C MET A 1 4.88 -38.21 12.84
N ARG A 2 4.50 -38.98 11.81
CA ARG A 2 5.27 -39.20 10.57
C ARG A 2 5.37 -37.89 9.77
N GLN A 3 6.60 -37.48 9.41
CA GLN A 3 6.83 -36.61 8.27
C GLN A 3 6.37 -37.34 7.01
N LEU A 4 5.38 -36.78 6.33
CA LEU A 4 5.04 -37.17 4.96
C LEU A 4 5.86 -36.30 3.99
N PRO A 5 6.32 -36.86 2.87
CA PRO A 5 7.17 -36.13 1.93
C PRO A 5 6.37 -35.03 1.23
N LEU A 6 6.94 -33.84 1.18
CA LEU A 6 6.41 -32.74 0.37
C LEU A 6 6.65 -33.10 -1.11
N VAL A 7 5.60 -33.54 -1.80
CA VAL A 7 5.62 -33.67 -3.26
C VAL A 7 5.30 -32.30 -3.82
N LEU A 8 6.34 -31.68 -4.39
CA LEU A 8 6.26 -30.43 -5.13
C LEU A 8 5.72 -30.72 -6.52
N GLU A 9 4.43 -30.50 -6.75
CA GLU A 9 3.87 -30.43 -8.10
C GLU A 9 3.69 -28.96 -8.50
N VAL A 10 4.39 -28.60 -9.56
CA VAL A 10 4.51 -27.24 -10.11
C VAL A 10 3.41 -27.05 -11.15
N LEU A 11 2.48 -26.12 -10.89
CA LEU A 11 1.49 -25.68 -11.88
C LEU A 11 1.70 -24.20 -12.19
N LEU A 12 2.04 -23.93 -13.45
CA LEU A 12 2.38 -22.64 -14.03
C LEU A 12 1.12 -21.78 -14.21
N VAL A 13 1.14 -20.52 -13.75
CA VAL A 13 0.19 -19.49 -14.24
C VAL A 13 0.97 -18.47 -15.05
N SER A 14 0.88 -18.60 -16.36
CA SER A 14 1.23 -17.60 -17.35
C SER A 14 0.20 -16.47 -17.32
N ILE A 15 0.61 -15.23 -17.02
CA ILE A 15 -0.19 -14.05 -17.37
C ILE A 15 0.04 -13.79 -18.86
N TRP A 16 -0.94 -14.20 -19.68
CA TRP A 16 -1.06 -13.76 -21.06
C TRP A 16 -1.68 -12.36 -21.05
N LEU A 17 -0.86 -11.32 -21.14
CA LEU A 17 -1.32 -10.03 -21.63
C LEU A 17 -1.09 -10.00 -23.14
N ASN A 18 -2.15 -10.28 -23.89
CA ASN A 18 -2.19 -10.05 -25.33
C ASN A 18 -2.33 -8.54 -25.56
N MET A 19 -1.28 -7.78 -25.27
CA MET A 19 -1.21 -6.35 -25.58
C MET A 19 -0.53 -6.21 -26.93
N ASN A 20 -1.33 -5.89 -27.94
CA ASN A 20 -0.87 -5.56 -29.28
C ASN A 20 -0.22 -4.17 -29.24
N LEU A 21 1.02 -4.09 -28.73
CA LEU A 21 1.84 -2.89 -28.76
C LEU A 21 3.07 -3.17 -29.61
N SER A 22 3.02 -2.65 -30.83
CA SER A 22 4.13 -2.64 -31.75
C SER A 22 5.27 -1.77 -31.21
N LYS A 23 6.46 -2.37 -31.12
CA LYS A 23 7.80 -1.81 -30.89
C LYS A 23 8.33 -1.94 -29.45
N TYR A 24 9.20 -2.95 -29.31
CA TYR A 24 10.20 -3.21 -28.26
C TYR A 24 9.66 -3.51 -26.86
N VAL A 25 9.37 -4.79 -26.61
CA VAL A 25 9.45 -5.40 -25.27
C VAL A 25 10.48 -6.51 -25.39
N ASP A 26 11.66 -6.32 -24.79
CA ASP A 26 12.55 -7.44 -24.48
C ASP A 26 11.79 -8.30 -23.47
N ILE A 27 11.31 -9.47 -23.91
CA ILE A 27 10.76 -10.48 -23.02
C ILE A 27 11.95 -11.05 -22.25
N ILE A 28 12.24 -10.47 -21.09
CA ILE A 28 13.18 -11.03 -20.12
C ILE A 28 12.67 -12.44 -19.82
N THR A 29 13.48 -13.46 -20.11
CA THR A 29 13.22 -14.85 -19.71
C THR A 29 13.28 -14.95 -18.18
N SER A 30 12.22 -14.54 -17.50
CA SER A 30 12.12 -14.61 -16.04
C SER A 30 11.63 -16.00 -15.62
N LYS A 31 12.19 -16.52 -14.53
CA LYS A 31 11.66 -17.71 -13.85
C LYS A 31 10.66 -17.23 -12.80
N SER A 32 9.44 -17.76 -12.83
CA SER A 32 8.40 -17.46 -11.84
C SER A 32 8.17 -18.67 -10.95
N TYR A 33 8.06 -18.44 -9.64
CA TYR A 33 7.75 -19.46 -8.65
C TYR A 33 6.49 -19.02 -7.90
N ILE A 34 5.57 -19.96 -7.65
CA ILE A 34 4.35 -19.71 -6.87
C ILE A 34 4.41 -20.60 -5.64
N VAL A 35 4.25 -19.98 -4.46
CA VAL A 35 4.10 -20.69 -3.19
C VAL A 35 2.67 -20.51 -2.73
N VAL A 36 1.93 -21.61 -2.61
CA VAL A 36 0.53 -21.62 -2.15
C VAL A 36 0.45 -22.44 -0.86
N SER A 37 -0.35 -21.97 0.08
CA SER A 37 -0.60 -22.65 1.34
C SER A 37 -2.06 -22.44 1.73
N GLU A 38 -2.67 -23.46 2.35
CA GLU A 38 -3.98 -23.32 3.02
C GLU A 38 -3.86 -22.61 4.38
N GLY A 39 -2.65 -22.55 4.95
CA GLY A 39 -2.32 -21.81 6.17
C GLY A 39 -1.64 -20.47 5.90
N ASP A 40 -1.56 -19.63 6.93
CA ASP A 40 -0.91 -18.31 6.86
C ASP A 40 0.60 -18.45 6.63
N LEU A 41 1.10 -17.80 5.57
CA LEU A 41 2.53 -17.72 5.24
C LEU A 41 3.20 -16.45 5.78
N SER A 42 2.47 -15.61 6.50
CA SER A 42 3.01 -14.40 7.11
C SER A 42 4.22 -14.73 8.00
N GLY A 43 5.28 -13.93 7.93
CA GLY A 43 6.53 -14.19 8.64
C GLY A 43 7.50 -15.16 7.93
N SER A 44 7.12 -15.73 6.78
CA SER A 44 8.06 -16.50 5.95
C SER A 44 9.13 -15.60 5.34
N VAL A 45 10.36 -16.11 5.23
CA VAL A 45 11.48 -15.40 4.60
C VAL A 45 11.84 -16.09 3.28
N ILE A 46 11.89 -15.32 2.20
CA ILE A 46 12.39 -15.78 0.91
C ILE A 46 13.86 -15.36 0.78
N THR A 47 14.74 -16.34 0.64
CA THR A 47 16.15 -16.12 0.31
C THR A 47 16.36 -16.45 -1.17
N ALA A 48 17.10 -15.59 -1.86
CA ALA A 48 17.42 -15.75 -3.28
C ALA A 48 18.89 -15.39 -3.51
N THR A 49 19.54 -16.09 -4.44
CA THR A 49 20.92 -15.81 -4.86
C THR A 49 20.96 -14.87 -6.07
N GLU A 50 19.81 -14.59 -6.67
CA GLU A 50 19.62 -13.69 -7.81
C GLU A 50 18.59 -12.62 -7.43
N PRO A 51 18.59 -11.45 -8.09
CA PRO A 51 17.54 -10.45 -7.91
C PRO A 51 16.15 -11.06 -8.21
N VAL A 52 15.24 -10.95 -7.25
CA VAL A 52 13.86 -11.42 -7.38
C VAL A 52 12.89 -10.33 -6.97
N ALA A 53 11.78 -10.20 -7.69
CA ALA A 53 10.61 -9.48 -7.22
C ALA A 53 9.67 -10.46 -6.54
N VAL A 54 9.25 -10.17 -5.32
CA VAL A 54 8.33 -11.01 -4.56
C VAL A 54 6.99 -10.32 -4.51
N PHE A 55 5.95 -11.01 -4.95
CA PHE A 55 4.56 -10.58 -4.80
C PHE A 55 3.89 -11.49 -3.78
N SER A 56 3.21 -10.89 -2.81
CA SER A 56 2.46 -11.62 -1.78
C SER A 56 1.04 -11.10 -1.72
N GLY A 57 0.11 -12.00 -1.47
CA GLY A 57 -1.30 -11.69 -1.61
C GLY A 57 -2.18 -12.87 -1.28
N ASN A 58 -3.47 -12.64 -1.49
CA ASN A 58 -4.51 -13.63 -1.26
C ASN A 58 -5.49 -13.56 -2.42
N ILE A 59 -5.90 -14.74 -2.90
CA ILE A 59 -6.82 -14.86 -4.05
C ILE A 59 -8.18 -14.22 -3.73
N ARG A 60 -8.59 -14.23 -2.46
CA ARG A 60 -9.88 -13.71 -2.03
C ARG A 60 -9.86 -13.36 -0.55
N VAL A 61 -9.93 -12.08 -0.21
CA VAL A 61 -9.87 -11.58 1.16
C VAL A 61 -11.18 -10.95 1.55
N GLY A 62 -11.76 -11.41 2.66
CA GLY A 62 -12.87 -10.74 3.33
C GLY A 62 -12.42 -10.28 4.72
N ILE A 63 -12.52 -8.98 5.00
CA ILE A 63 -12.15 -8.40 6.29
C ILE A 63 -13.38 -7.76 6.88
N ASN A 64 -14.03 -8.46 7.82
CA ASN A 64 -15.23 -7.99 8.51
C ASN A 64 -16.36 -7.47 7.59
N ALA A 65 -16.35 -7.89 6.32
CA ALA A 65 -17.22 -7.38 5.26
C ALA A 65 -17.83 -8.54 4.45
N LYS A 66 -18.92 -8.24 3.74
CA LYS A 66 -19.60 -9.21 2.87
C LYS A 66 -18.89 -9.38 1.53
N SER A 67 -18.27 -8.33 1.01
CA SER A 67 -17.51 -8.40 -0.23
C SER A 67 -16.09 -8.91 0.02
N ARG A 68 -15.51 -9.50 -1.03
CA ARG A 68 -14.19 -10.11 -0.98
C ARG A 68 -13.51 -9.92 -2.31
N ASP A 69 -12.22 -9.59 -2.28
CA ASP A 69 -11.46 -9.36 -3.50
C ASP A 69 -10.04 -9.91 -3.41
N HIS A 70 -9.39 -9.99 -4.56
CA HIS A 70 -7.99 -10.31 -4.71
C HIS A 70 -7.13 -9.13 -4.25
N ILE A 71 -6.21 -9.39 -3.31
CA ILE A 71 -5.20 -8.41 -2.91
C ILE A 71 -3.82 -8.97 -3.20
N VAL A 72 -2.95 -8.16 -3.79
CA VAL A 72 -1.56 -8.49 -4.04
C VAL A 72 -0.73 -7.24 -3.87
N GLU A 73 0.45 -7.40 -3.27
CA GLU A 73 1.45 -6.34 -3.16
C GLU A 73 2.83 -6.88 -3.45
N GLN A 74 3.67 -6.03 -4.05
CA GLN A 74 5.09 -6.30 -4.13
C GLN A 74 5.72 -6.08 -2.76
N LEU A 75 6.46 -7.06 -2.26
CA LEU A 75 7.20 -6.95 -1.01
C LEU A 75 8.55 -6.28 -1.25
N SER A 76 8.95 -5.40 -0.34
CA SER A 76 10.31 -4.87 -0.33
C SER A 76 11.31 -5.96 0.08
N PRO A 77 12.57 -5.91 -0.40
CA PRO A 77 13.63 -6.78 0.11
C PRO A 77 13.85 -6.58 1.60
N TRP A 78 14.24 -7.65 2.31
CA TRP A 78 14.37 -7.57 3.76
C TRP A 78 15.59 -6.76 4.24
N ALA A 79 16.62 -6.66 3.39
CA ALA A 79 17.80 -5.84 3.63
C ALA A 79 17.48 -4.34 3.66
N GLU A 80 16.38 -3.96 3.01
CA GLU A 80 15.89 -2.59 2.86
C GLU A 80 14.86 -2.24 3.94
N ALA A 81 14.76 -3.08 4.98
CA ALA A 81 13.93 -2.78 6.12
C ALA A 81 14.42 -1.52 6.80
N SER A 82 13.48 -0.62 7.05
CA SER A 82 13.74 0.57 7.83
C SER A 82 13.19 0.42 9.23
N ASN A 83 13.37 1.48 10.01
CA ASN A 83 12.92 1.57 11.39
C ASN A 83 12.00 2.77 11.64
N GLU A 84 11.64 3.52 10.59
CA GLU A 84 10.77 4.69 10.69
C GLU A 84 9.79 4.78 9.51
N TRP A 85 8.51 4.97 9.84
CA TRP A 85 7.42 5.15 8.89
C TRP A 85 6.55 6.32 9.31
N ILE A 86 5.93 6.96 8.33
CA ILE A 86 4.80 7.85 8.57
C ILE A 86 3.55 7.10 8.11
N VAL A 87 2.77 6.65 9.10
CA VAL A 87 1.53 5.92 8.85
C VAL A 87 0.41 6.92 8.74
N VAL A 88 -0.28 6.91 7.60
CA VAL A 88 -1.37 7.82 7.30
C VAL A 88 -2.55 7.01 6.80
N ALA A 89 -3.72 7.23 7.38
CA ALA A 89 -4.98 6.68 6.90
C ALA A 89 -5.48 7.43 5.65
N ASN A 90 -6.15 6.74 4.73
CA ASN A 90 -6.58 7.32 3.45
C ASN A 90 -7.68 8.40 3.61
N GLY A 91 -8.37 8.47 4.75
CA GLY A 91 -9.25 9.61 5.05
C GLY A 91 -10.67 9.51 4.51
N MET A 92 -11.09 8.43 3.83
CA MET A 92 -12.50 8.28 3.37
C MET A 92 -13.19 6.98 3.82
N THR A 93 -12.54 6.12 4.61
CA THR A 93 -13.16 4.92 5.17
C THR A 93 -13.30 5.04 6.68
N THR A 94 -14.23 4.30 7.27
CA THR A 94 -14.47 4.37 8.72
C THR A 94 -13.32 3.80 9.54
N GLU A 95 -12.66 2.75 9.05
CA GLU A 95 -11.54 2.07 9.71
C GLU A 95 -10.57 1.50 8.67
N GLU A 96 -9.28 1.48 9.02
CA GLU A 96 -8.23 0.82 8.25
C GLU A 96 -7.35 0.00 9.20
N ILE A 97 -6.64 -1.00 8.68
CA ILE A 97 -5.78 -1.87 9.48
C ILE A 97 -4.33 -1.67 9.03
N VAL A 98 -3.45 -1.37 9.97
CA VAL A 98 -2.01 -1.42 9.75
C VAL A 98 -1.55 -2.82 10.13
N LYS A 99 -1.06 -3.59 9.16
CA LYS A 99 -0.44 -4.89 9.39
C LYS A 99 1.07 -4.75 9.46
N PHE A 100 1.64 -5.23 10.55
CA PHE A 100 3.08 -5.29 10.78
C PHE A 100 3.55 -6.70 10.48
N THR A 101 4.65 -6.82 9.73
CA THR A 101 5.41 -8.06 9.59
C THR A 101 6.84 -7.76 9.98
N CYS A 102 7.38 -8.45 10.98
CA CYS A 102 8.66 -8.10 11.58
C CYS A 102 9.51 -9.34 11.84
N THR A 103 10.83 -9.16 11.87
CA THR A 103 11.74 -10.20 12.37
C THR A 103 11.62 -10.34 13.89
N ALA A 104 11.93 -11.53 14.39
CA ALA A 104 12.02 -11.80 15.83
C ALA A 104 12.91 -10.78 16.55
N GLY A 105 12.52 -10.38 17.76
CA GLY A 105 13.23 -9.39 18.58
C GLY A 105 12.92 -7.94 18.21
N SER A 106 12.12 -7.70 17.16
CA SER A 106 11.67 -6.35 16.83
C SER A 106 10.70 -5.81 17.89
N THR A 107 10.77 -4.51 18.15
CA THR A 107 9.81 -3.78 18.96
C THR A 107 9.28 -2.59 18.18
N ILE A 108 7.98 -2.54 17.93
CA ILE A 108 7.27 -1.43 17.27
C ILE A 108 6.66 -0.52 18.32
N GLN A 109 6.92 0.78 18.17
CA GLN A 109 6.27 1.86 18.91
C GLN A 109 5.19 2.46 18.02
N PHE A 110 3.92 2.18 18.35
CA PHE A 110 2.75 2.63 17.60
C PHE A 110 1.98 3.68 18.40
N PRO A 111 2.01 4.98 18.00
CA PRO A 111 1.46 6.04 18.84
C PRO A 111 -0.06 5.99 19.01
N ALA A 112 -0.48 6.47 20.19
CA ALA A 112 -1.85 6.83 20.51
C ALA A 112 -2.41 7.89 19.55
N TYR A 113 -3.71 7.87 19.28
CA TYR A 113 -4.39 8.91 18.50
C TYR A 113 -5.78 9.19 19.07
N GLU A 114 -6.03 10.44 19.48
CA GLU A 114 -7.26 11.06 20.03
C GLU A 114 -8.11 10.23 21.01
N ASP A 115 -8.54 9.02 20.65
CA ASP A 115 -9.33 8.06 21.45
C ASP A 115 -8.71 6.65 21.54
N TYR A 116 -7.54 6.42 20.94
CA TYR A 116 -6.83 5.14 20.89
C TYR A 116 -5.62 5.16 21.84
N SER A 117 -5.53 4.19 22.75
CA SER A 117 -4.33 4.00 23.58
C SER A 117 -3.16 3.60 22.69
N GLY A 118 -1.99 4.20 22.89
CA GLY A 118 -0.80 3.81 22.12
C GLY A 118 -0.43 2.36 22.39
N ASP A 119 0.00 1.66 21.34
CA ASP A 119 0.37 0.26 21.41
C ASP A 119 1.89 0.10 21.30
N THR A 120 2.42 -0.85 22.05
CA THR A 120 3.78 -1.36 21.86
C THR A 120 3.68 -2.83 21.48
N PHE A 121 4.19 -3.18 20.31
CA PHE A 121 4.26 -4.57 19.86
C PHE A 121 5.69 -5.08 20.01
N THR A 122 5.86 -6.16 20.76
CA THR A 122 7.16 -6.83 20.92
C THR A 122 7.06 -8.22 20.30
N PHE A 123 7.91 -8.52 19.32
CA PHE A 123 7.87 -9.75 18.55
C PHE A 123 8.83 -10.81 19.12
N SER A 124 8.29 -11.97 19.48
CA SER A 124 9.07 -13.12 19.94
C SER A 124 9.63 -13.94 18.77
N ALA A 125 10.51 -14.92 19.04
CA ALA A 125 11.09 -15.79 18.01
C ALA A 125 10.06 -16.62 17.22
N SER A 126 8.84 -16.79 17.76
CA SER A 126 7.75 -17.56 17.14
C SER A 126 6.65 -16.69 16.51
N GLU A 127 6.72 -15.36 16.64
CA GLU A 127 5.69 -14.44 16.18
C GLU A 127 6.30 -13.35 15.30
N GLY A 128 5.80 -13.22 14.07
CA GLY A 128 6.34 -12.32 13.04
C GLY A 128 5.33 -11.35 12.46
N THR A 129 4.13 -11.23 13.02
CA THR A 129 3.11 -10.26 12.58
C THR A 129 2.23 -9.75 13.70
N ALA A 130 1.80 -8.50 13.59
CA ALA A 130 0.74 -7.90 14.42
C ALA A 130 -0.15 -7.01 13.56
N SER A 131 -1.25 -6.50 14.11
CA SER A 131 -2.08 -5.52 13.44
C SER A 131 -2.69 -4.52 14.42
N ALA A 132 -2.86 -3.28 13.99
CA ALA A 132 -3.59 -2.25 14.71
C ALA A 132 -4.66 -1.64 13.80
N THR A 133 -5.85 -1.36 14.34
CA THR A 133 -6.89 -0.62 13.63
C THR A 133 -6.66 0.86 13.83
N VAL A 134 -6.77 1.64 12.76
CA VAL A 134 -6.63 3.10 12.78
C VAL A 134 -7.91 3.79 12.32
N PRO A 135 -8.26 4.94 12.93
CA PRO A 135 -9.40 5.75 12.49
C PRO A 135 -9.10 6.45 11.16
N GLN A 136 -10.16 6.91 10.49
CA GLN A 136 -10.14 7.60 9.20
C GLN A 136 -9.06 8.70 9.07
N ASN A 137 -8.84 9.49 10.12
CA ASN A 137 -7.93 10.64 10.08
C ASN A 137 -6.54 10.37 10.66
N TYR A 138 -6.23 9.12 11.00
CA TYR A 138 -4.96 8.77 11.62
C TYR A 138 -3.76 9.24 10.79
N ALA A 139 -2.82 9.90 11.45
CA ALA A 139 -1.51 10.22 10.91
C ALA A 139 -0.51 10.27 12.06
N ALA A 140 0.51 9.43 12.03
CA ALA A 140 1.52 9.37 13.08
C ALA A 140 2.86 8.83 12.58
N LYS A 141 3.93 9.17 13.28
CA LYS A 141 5.24 8.54 13.11
C LYS A 141 5.30 7.23 13.89
N VAL A 142 5.64 6.15 13.22
CA VAL A 142 5.81 4.81 13.80
C VAL A 142 7.27 4.43 13.70
N THR A 143 7.82 3.84 14.77
CA THR A 143 9.23 3.41 14.78
C THR A 143 9.39 1.95 15.20
N ALA A 144 10.44 1.31 14.70
CA ALA A 144 10.88 -0.02 15.10
C ALA A 144 12.28 0.02 15.72
N SER A 145 12.60 -0.97 16.52
CA SER A 145 13.96 -1.22 17.03
C SER A 145 14.20 -2.71 17.21
N GLY A 146 15.47 -3.13 17.28
CA GLY A 146 15.84 -4.54 17.57
C GLY A 146 15.75 -5.50 16.37
N GLY A 147 15.13 -5.10 15.26
CA GLY A 147 15.00 -5.89 14.05
C GLY A 147 14.36 -5.11 12.91
N ASN A 148 13.90 -5.85 11.89
CA ASN A 148 13.42 -5.32 10.63
C ASN A 148 11.90 -5.47 10.54
N CYS A 149 11.19 -4.44 10.05
CA CYS A 149 9.73 -4.44 9.92
C CYS A 149 9.26 -3.98 8.53
N GLN A 150 8.12 -4.52 8.09
CA GLN A 150 7.37 -4.11 6.92
C GLN A 150 5.94 -3.82 7.34
N LEU A 151 5.41 -2.70 6.88
CA LEU A 151 4.08 -2.23 7.21
C LEU A 151 3.22 -2.21 5.94
N MET A 152 2.02 -2.76 6.05
CA MET A 152 0.99 -2.70 5.02
C MET A 152 -0.22 -1.95 5.58
N LEU A 153 -0.81 -1.07 4.79
CA LEU A 153 -2.13 -0.52 5.10
C LEU A 153 -3.17 -1.33 4.35
N ILE A 154 -4.16 -1.82 5.09
CA ILE A 154 -5.33 -2.49 4.57
C ILE A 154 -6.54 -1.59 4.76
N THR A 155 -7.19 -1.24 3.67
CA THR A 155 -8.34 -0.34 3.67
C THR A 155 -9.62 -1.14 3.57
N ILE A 156 -10.56 -0.89 4.49
CA ILE A 156 -11.86 -1.56 4.54
C ILE A 156 -12.93 -0.52 4.20
N SER A 157 -13.36 -0.50 2.94
CA SER A 157 -14.37 0.46 2.49
C SER A 157 -15.81 0.06 2.87
N GLN A 158 -16.11 -1.22 3.09
CA GLN A 158 -17.45 -1.71 3.49
C GLN A 158 -17.63 -1.95 4.99
N ALA A 159 -16.84 -1.32 5.85
CA ALA A 159 -16.92 -1.56 7.30
C ALA A 159 -18.32 -1.26 7.88
N SER A 160 -19.20 -0.51 7.17
CA SER A 160 -20.63 -0.50 7.44
C SER A 160 -21.50 -0.56 6.17
N LYS A 161 -22.69 -1.20 6.26
CA LYS A 161 -23.66 -1.30 5.14
C LYS A 161 -24.20 0.05 4.66
N ASN A 162 -24.10 1.08 5.49
CA ASN A 162 -24.61 2.42 5.22
C ASN A 162 -23.50 3.38 4.77
N HIS A 163 -22.27 2.88 4.60
CA HIS A 163 -21.17 3.71 4.14
C HIS A 163 -21.38 4.07 2.66
N PRO A 164 -21.21 5.35 2.27
CA PRO A 164 -21.45 5.79 0.88
C PRO A 164 -20.47 5.18 -0.13
N PHE A 165 -19.37 4.58 0.34
CA PHE A 165 -18.35 3.96 -0.49
C PHE A 165 -18.25 2.47 -0.17
N LEU A 166 -18.95 1.62 -0.93
CA LEU A 166 -18.95 0.17 -0.76
C LEU A 166 -17.93 -0.51 -1.69
N GLY A 167 -16.66 -0.12 -1.62
CA GLY A 167 -15.59 -0.76 -2.42
C GLY A 167 -15.19 -2.13 -1.90
N ASP A 168 -14.23 -2.79 -2.52
CA ASP A 168 -13.63 -4.01 -1.98
C ASP A 168 -12.48 -3.66 -0.99
N PRO A 169 -11.92 -4.63 -0.24
CA PRO A 169 -10.72 -4.38 0.55
C PRO A 169 -9.51 -4.19 -0.35
N THR A 170 -8.64 -3.24 -0.01
CA THR A 170 -7.35 -3.02 -0.70
C THR A 170 -6.20 -3.13 0.27
N MET A 171 -5.02 -3.47 -0.22
CA MET A 171 -3.77 -3.43 0.54
C MET A 171 -2.79 -2.51 -0.18
N SER A 172 -1.84 -1.93 0.55
CA SER A 172 -0.74 -1.15 -0.02
C SER A 172 0.43 -1.10 0.96
N ALA A 173 1.66 -1.09 0.44
CA ALA A 173 2.83 -0.92 1.28
C ALA A 173 2.88 0.49 1.90
N ILE A 174 3.18 0.57 3.20
CA ILE A 174 3.57 1.83 3.84
C ILE A 174 5.08 1.96 3.67
N VAL A 175 5.48 2.91 2.83
CA VAL A 175 6.90 3.14 2.53
C VAL A 175 7.60 3.72 3.74
N PRO A 176 8.74 3.17 4.17
CA PRO A 176 9.56 3.77 5.20
C PRO A 176 10.19 5.08 4.74
N VAL A 177 10.49 5.95 5.70
CA VAL A 177 11.10 7.27 5.45
C VAL A 177 12.37 7.19 4.62
N SER A 178 13.21 6.19 4.84
CA SER A 178 14.47 6.01 4.10
C SER A 178 14.29 5.74 2.61
N GLN A 179 13.10 5.31 2.18
CA GLN A 179 12.79 4.92 0.81
C GLN A 179 11.89 5.92 0.07
N TYR A 180 11.73 7.12 0.64
CA TYR A 180 10.99 8.19 -0.01
C TYR A 180 11.65 8.59 -1.34
N ILE A 181 10.84 9.02 -2.29
CA ILE A 181 11.22 9.32 -3.67
C ILE A 181 11.16 10.83 -3.94
N THR A 182 11.73 11.27 -5.06
CA THR A 182 11.71 12.69 -5.48
C THR A 182 10.75 12.98 -6.62
N SER A 183 10.29 11.94 -7.32
CA SER A 183 9.28 12.05 -8.37
C SER A 183 8.56 10.71 -8.59
N ALA A 184 7.30 10.78 -8.98
CA ALA A 184 6.53 9.65 -9.47
C ALA A 184 5.54 10.09 -10.56
N SER A 185 5.17 9.15 -11.41
CA SER A 185 4.04 9.28 -12.31
C SER A 185 2.99 8.23 -11.96
N PHE A 186 1.71 8.60 -12.05
CA PHE A 186 0.62 7.71 -11.69
C PHE A 186 -0.60 7.93 -12.57
N ALA A 187 -1.44 6.91 -12.74
CA ALA A 187 -2.68 7.01 -13.50
C ALA A 187 -3.83 6.41 -12.71
N ILE A 188 -5.00 7.05 -12.76
CA ILE A 188 -6.21 6.52 -12.14
C ILE A 188 -6.78 5.43 -13.08
N PRO A 189 -6.97 4.19 -12.61
CA PRO A 189 -7.54 3.11 -13.43
C PRO A 189 -8.90 3.47 -14.03
N VAL A 190 -9.21 2.85 -15.15
CA VAL A 190 -10.52 2.93 -15.79
C VAL A 190 -11.40 1.82 -15.26
N LYS A 191 -12.63 2.13 -14.85
CA LYS A 191 -13.64 1.08 -14.64
C LYS A 191 -14.16 0.62 -16.01
N PRO A 192 -13.87 -0.60 -16.49
CA PRO A 192 -14.14 -0.95 -17.89
C PRO A 192 -15.62 -1.23 -18.17
N TRP A 193 -16.42 -1.57 -17.15
CA TRP A 193 -17.67 -2.32 -17.34
C TRP A 193 -18.96 -1.58 -16.99
N ARG A 194 -18.90 -0.36 -16.44
CA ARG A 194 -20.11 0.37 -16.03
C ARG A 194 -20.13 1.81 -16.54
N LYS A 195 -20.94 2.03 -17.57
CA LYS A 195 -21.49 3.36 -17.86
C LYS A 195 -22.75 3.54 -17.00
N LEU A 196 -22.83 4.65 -16.28
CA LEU A 196 -24.04 5.08 -15.60
C LEU A 196 -25.15 5.28 -16.64
N ALA A 197 -26.42 5.19 -16.21
CA ALA A 197 -27.57 5.43 -17.10
C ALA A 197 -27.57 6.83 -17.72
N THR A 198 -26.79 7.77 -17.14
CA THR A 198 -26.53 9.12 -17.64
C THR A 198 -25.54 9.17 -18.82
N GLY A 199 -24.91 8.05 -19.17
CA GLY A 199 -23.85 7.97 -20.18
C GLY A 199 -22.45 8.27 -19.63
N GLU A 200 -22.34 8.69 -18.37
CA GLU A 200 -21.07 8.93 -17.68
C GLU A 200 -20.39 7.61 -17.30
N VAL A 201 -19.06 7.57 -17.28
CA VAL A 201 -18.30 6.43 -16.75
C VAL A 201 -18.36 6.51 -15.22
N ASP A 202 -18.67 5.39 -14.56
CA ASP A 202 -18.55 5.25 -13.10
C ASP A 202 -17.05 5.24 -12.73
N ASP A 203 -16.45 6.43 -12.71
CA ASP A 203 -15.02 6.60 -12.44
C ASP A 203 -14.73 6.51 -10.93
N TYR A 204 -13.52 6.03 -10.61
CA TYR A 204 -13.05 6.01 -9.24
C TYR A 204 -12.94 7.42 -8.67
N LYS A 205 -13.42 7.60 -7.44
CA LYS A 205 -13.03 8.72 -6.59
C LYS A 205 -11.72 8.35 -5.93
N ALA A 206 -10.65 9.06 -6.28
CA ALA A 206 -9.32 8.75 -5.79
C ALA A 206 -8.78 9.87 -4.90
N THR A 207 -8.01 9.47 -3.89
CA THR A 207 -7.28 10.35 -2.98
C THR A 207 -5.81 10.01 -3.08
N LEU A 208 -5.02 11.00 -3.44
CA LEU A 208 -3.58 10.97 -3.35
C LEU A 208 -3.18 11.42 -1.94
N VAL A 209 -2.55 10.51 -1.19
CA VAL A 209 -1.99 10.79 0.13
C VAL A 209 -0.51 11.05 -0.06
N VAL A 210 -0.06 12.26 0.26
CA VAL A 210 1.34 12.69 0.13
C VAL A 210 1.91 13.02 1.50
N VAL A 211 3.11 12.52 1.78
CA VAL A 211 3.86 12.81 3.00
C VAL A 211 5.21 13.40 2.65
N ALA A 212 5.54 14.54 3.24
CA ALA A 212 6.82 15.22 3.05
C ALA A 212 7.28 15.87 4.35
N LEU A 213 8.57 16.22 4.44
CA LEU A 213 9.06 17.06 5.53
C LEU A 213 8.28 18.37 5.57
N THR A 214 7.93 18.83 6.77
CA THR A 214 7.11 20.03 6.95
C THR A 214 7.78 21.27 6.39
N THR A 215 9.11 21.35 6.47
CA THR A 215 9.90 22.46 5.92
C THR A 215 9.93 22.44 4.38
N GLU A 216 9.82 21.25 3.78
CA GLU A 216 10.00 21.04 2.34
C GLU A 216 8.70 20.90 1.56
N ARG A 217 7.55 20.75 2.24
CA ARG A 217 6.23 20.55 1.61
C ARG A 217 5.86 21.58 0.54
N SER A 218 6.43 22.79 0.62
CA SER A 218 6.22 23.86 -0.35
C SER A 218 6.92 23.63 -1.70
N SER A 219 7.82 22.64 -1.81
CA SER A 219 8.50 22.27 -3.06
C SER A 219 7.75 21.19 -3.85
N ILE A 220 6.81 20.48 -3.23
CA ILE A 220 6.07 19.37 -3.87
C ILE A 220 5.02 19.92 -4.85
N ARG A 221 4.98 19.35 -6.05
CA ARG A 221 4.08 19.75 -7.15
C ARG A 221 3.32 18.55 -7.68
N LEU A 222 2.02 18.73 -7.86
CA LEU A 222 1.16 17.84 -8.64
C LEU A 222 0.86 18.54 -9.96
N ASP A 223 1.34 17.98 -11.08
CA ASP A 223 1.25 18.56 -12.42
C ASP A 223 1.69 20.03 -12.47
N GLY A 224 2.82 20.32 -11.82
CA GLY A 224 3.38 21.67 -11.72
C GLY A 224 2.64 22.61 -10.75
N SER A 225 1.52 22.20 -10.17
CA SER A 225 0.74 23.00 -9.22
C SER A 225 1.12 22.71 -7.77
N ALA A 226 1.11 23.74 -6.91
CA ALA A 226 1.37 23.57 -5.49
C ALA A 226 0.21 22.86 -4.77
N ILE A 227 0.53 21.95 -3.85
CA ILE A 227 -0.44 21.33 -2.95
C ILE A 227 -0.62 22.25 -1.73
N ASN A 228 -1.87 22.64 -1.44
CA ASN A 228 -2.16 23.62 -0.38
C ASN A 228 -2.76 22.99 0.90
N SER A 229 -3.26 21.75 0.85
CA SER A 229 -4.01 21.09 1.93
C SER A 229 -3.13 20.36 2.97
N TRP A 230 -1.97 20.92 3.31
CA TRP A 230 -1.03 20.28 4.21
C TRP A 230 -1.43 20.39 5.69
N GLN A 231 -1.36 19.27 6.40
CA GLN A 231 -1.55 19.16 7.84
C GLN A 231 -0.26 18.62 8.48
N THR A 232 0.21 19.28 9.53
CA THR A 232 1.37 18.80 10.30
C THR A 232 1.02 17.55 11.09
N ILE A 233 1.91 16.56 11.09
CA ILE A 233 1.72 15.32 11.83
C ILE A 233 2.35 15.47 13.21
N SER A 234 1.52 15.43 14.26
CA SER A 234 1.96 15.60 15.64
C SER A 234 3.05 14.60 16.03
N GLY A 235 4.04 15.06 16.80
CA GLY A 235 5.17 14.22 17.23
C GLY A 235 6.17 13.85 16.12
N SER A 236 6.10 14.51 14.96
CA SER A 236 7.01 14.28 13.83
C SER A 236 7.45 15.57 13.14
N SER A 237 8.45 15.48 12.25
CA SER A 237 8.86 16.57 11.35
C SER A 237 8.08 16.59 10.03
N TYR A 238 7.09 15.71 9.85
CA TYR A 238 6.39 15.50 8.60
C TYR A 238 5.03 16.20 8.56
N SER A 239 4.58 16.50 7.34
CA SER A 239 3.22 16.91 7.03
C SER A 239 2.61 15.93 6.05
N VAL A 240 1.28 15.81 6.09
CA VAL A 240 0.47 15.05 5.15
C VAL A 240 -0.41 16.01 4.35
N ALA A 241 -0.57 15.76 3.06
CA ALA A 241 -1.68 16.28 2.27
C ALA A 241 -2.52 15.12 1.74
N ARG A 242 -3.84 15.31 1.76
CA ARG A 242 -4.80 14.44 1.06
C ARG A 242 -5.39 15.27 -0.07
N VAL A 243 -5.18 14.82 -1.30
CA VAL A 243 -5.60 15.54 -2.51
C VAL A 243 -6.59 14.65 -3.23
N GLU A 244 -7.82 15.14 -3.43
CA GLU A 244 -8.77 14.47 -4.32
C GLU A 244 -8.24 14.61 -5.75
N VAL A 245 -8.14 13.48 -6.44
CA VAL A 245 -7.72 13.42 -7.84
C VAL A 245 -8.78 12.65 -8.60
N THR A 246 -9.21 13.21 -9.73
CA THR A 246 -10.18 12.57 -10.61
C THR A 246 -9.53 12.28 -11.94
N ARG A 247 -10.01 11.23 -12.61
CA ARG A 247 -9.56 10.92 -13.96
C ARG A 247 -10.04 11.96 -14.98
N LYS A 248 -11.16 12.63 -14.73
CA LYS A 248 -11.62 13.74 -15.57
C LYS A 248 -10.58 14.85 -15.64
N ASP A 249 -9.99 15.20 -14.51
CA ASP A 249 -8.96 16.24 -14.43
C ASP A 249 -7.58 15.70 -14.85
N ASN A 250 -7.37 14.39 -14.73
CA ASN A 250 -6.12 13.67 -15.03
C ASN A 250 -6.38 12.48 -15.97
N PRO A 251 -6.70 12.72 -17.26
CA PRO A 251 -7.03 11.64 -18.19
C PRO A 251 -5.82 10.80 -18.59
N GLU A 252 -4.62 11.37 -18.44
CA GLU A 252 -3.31 10.74 -18.65
C GLU A 252 -2.61 10.44 -17.31
N ALA A 253 -1.32 10.10 -17.35
CA ALA A 253 -0.53 9.98 -16.14
C ALA A 253 -0.26 11.37 -15.53
N ALA A 254 -0.66 11.56 -14.27
CA ALA A 254 -0.29 12.72 -13.47
C ALA A 254 1.12 12.56 -12.92
N VAL A 255 1.81 13.68 -12.71
CA VAL A 255 3.19 13.72 -12.21
C VAL A 255 3.22 14.40 -10.86
N LEU A 256 3.80 13.71 -9.88
CA LEU A 256 4.15 14.26 -8.57
C LEU A 256 5.67 14.43 -8.51
N ASN A 257 6.16 15.63 -8.20
CA ASN A 257 7.59 15.88 -8.12
C ASN A 257 7.98 16.92 -7.08
N SER A 258 9.22 16.84 -6.63
CA SER A 258 9.85 17.82 -5.76
C SER A 258 10.72 18.78 -6.56
N LEU A 259 10.55 20.10 -6.37
CA LEU A 259 11.32 21.13 -7.09
C LEU A 259 12.75 21.29 -6.58
N ASN A 260 13.03 20.92 -5.33
CA ASN A 260 14.33 21.07 -4.69
C ASN A 260 15.05 19.73 -4.48
N GLY A 261 14.48 18.63 -4.99
CA GLY A 261 15.04 17.28 -4.82
C GLY A 261 14.76 16.64 -3.45
N GLU A 262 13.98 17.30 -2.60
CA GLU A 262 13.58 16.74 -1.30
C GLU A 262 12.62 15.57 -1.47
N LYS A 263 12.78 14.55 -0.63
CA LYS A 263 12.08 13.28 -0.76
C LYS A 263 10.68 13.33 -0.12
N PHE A 264 9.75 12.61 -0.71
CA PHE A 264 8.38 12.41 -0.23
C PHE A 264 7.93 10.97 -0.44
N SER A 265 6.86 10.58 0.26
CA SER A 265 6.10 9.37 -0.06
C SER A 265 4.73 9.75 -0.59
N ALA A 266 4.21 8.92 -1.49
CA ALA A 266 2.87 9.06 -1.99
C ALA A 266 2.19 7.71 -2.21
N ARG A 267 0.91 7.66 -1.87
CA ARG A 267 0.02 6.53 -2.12
C ARG A 267 -1.25 7.04 -2.78
N LEU A 268 -1.69 6.34 -3.82
CA LEU A 268 -3.01 6.56 -4.40
C LEU A 268 -3.95 5.48 -3.89
N TRP A 269 -5.11 5.90 -3.41
CA TRP A 269 -6.21 5.01 -3.10
C TRP A 269 -7.47 5.53 -3.79
N GLY A 270 -8.28 4.63 -4.34
CA GLY A 270 -9.52 5.00 -4.98
C GLY A 270 -10.63 3.99 -4.73
N VAL A 271 -11.86 4.49 -4.81
CA VAL A 271 -13.07 3.70 -4.59
C VAL A 271 -14.14 4.03 -5.63
N ALA A 272 -14.83 3.01 -6.08
CA ALA A 272 -16.01 3.06 -6.94
C ALA A 272 -17.07 2.08 -6.39
N ASP A 273 -18.23 1.99 -7.04
CA ASP A 273 -19.23 0.99 -6.63
C ASP A 273 -18.65 -0.44 -6.70
N ARG A 274 -18.53 -1.09 -5.54
CA ARG A 274 -18.01 -2.47 -5.36
C ARG A 274 -16.57 -2.70 -5.79
N GLU A 275 -15.80 -1.65 -6.02
CA GLU A 275 -14.41 -1.78 -6.41
C GLU A 275 -13.57 -0.71 -5.72
N SER A 276 -12.31 -1.01 -5.55
CA SER A 276 -11.33 -0.11 -4.96
C SER A 276 -9.94 -0.53 -5.42
N PHE A 277 -9.01 0.39 -5.36
CA PHE A 277 -7.60 0.12 -5.60
C PHE A 277 -6.76 0.91 -4.62
N ALA A 278 -5.57 0.40 -4.32
CA ALA A 278 -4.53 1.15 -3.64
C ALA A 278 -3.20 0.75 -4.27
N TYR A 279 -2.27 1.70 -4.38
CA TYR A 279 -0.88 1.38 -4.66
C TYR A 279 0.01 2.55 -4.25
N THR A 280 1.25 2.22 -3.94
CA THR A 280 2.31 3.17 -3.62
C THR A 280 2.98 3.64 -4.91
N LEU A 281 3.27 4.93 -5.01
CA LEU A 281 3.73 5.55 -6.27
C LEU A 281 5.21 5.34 -6.58
N GLY A 282 6.00 4.86 -5.64
CA GLY A 282 7.40 4.52 -5.83
C GLY A 282 8.13 4.28 -4.52
N ILE A 283 9.28 3.63 -4.62
CA ILE A 283 10.15 3.26 -3.50
C ILE A 283 11.59 3.42 -4.01
N GLU A 284 12.44 4.11 -3.26
CA GLU A 284 13.88 4.19 -3.51
C GLU A 284 14.60 3.13 -2.66
N TYR A 285 15.51 2.37 -3.26
CA TYR A 285 16.38 1.39 -2.59
C TYR A 285 17.81 1.92 -2.58
#